data_AF-K8A094-F1
#
_entry.id   AF-K8A094-F1
#
_cell.length_a   1.000
_cell.length_b   1.000
_cell.length_c   1.000
_cell.angle_alpha   90.00
_cell.angle_beta   90.00
_cell.angle_gamma   90.00
#
_symmetry.space_group_name_H-M   'P 1'
#
loop_
_entity.id
_entity.type
_entity.pdbx_description
1 polymer ?
#
loop_
_entity_poly.entity_id
_entity_poly.type
_entity_poly.pdbx_seq_one_letter_code
_entity_poly.pdbx_strand_id
1 'polypeptide(L)' 'MFNREQKLYDDLVVDGHIGNQTLNALKRYLDTRGKEGEGVLVRALNCTQGDYYLEITEKREANEAFIYGWLRERVTMS' A
#
# COMPACT_ATOMS: atom_id res chain seq x y z
N MET A 1 9.04 -6.29 -0.97
CA MET A 1 8.61 -6.22 0.45
C MET A 1 7.74 -7.40 0.86
N PHE A 2 6.71 -7.81 0.10
CA PHE A 2 5.89 -9.00 0.45
C PHE A 2 6.32 -10.32 -0.22
N ASN A 3 7.55 -10.41 -0.72
CA ASN A 3 8.02 -11.56 -1.50
C ASN A 3 8.67 -12.69 -0.69
N ARG A 4 8.61 -12.65 0.66
CA ARG A 4 9.26 -13.63 1.56
C ARG A 4 10.73 -13.89 1.16
N GLU A 5 11.56 -12.85 1.15
CA GLU A 5 12.98 -12.97 0.76
C GLU A 5 13.12 -13.61 -0.63
N GLN A 6 12.40 -13.07 -1.61
CA GLN A 6 12.38 -13.54 -3.01
C GLN A 6 11.78 -14.94 -3.25
N LYS A 7 11.30 -15.65 -2.21
CA LYS A 7 10.69 -16.98 -2.37
C LYS A 7 9.38 -16.97 -3.17
N LEU A 8 8.67 -15.84 -3.21
CA LEU A 8 7.42 -15.72 -3.96
C LEU A 8 7.64 -15.10 -5.35
N TYR A 9 8.48 -14.08 -5.44
CA TYR A 9 8.86 -13.39 -6.68
C TYR A 9 10.15 -12.59 -6.43
N ASP A 10 10.95 -12.38 -7.47
CA ASP A 10 12.16 -11.56 -7.39
C ASP A 10 11.84 -10.13 -6.94
N ASP A 11 12.83 -9.44 -6.39
CA ASP A 11 12.64 -8.03 -6.04
C ASP A 11 12.31 -7.21 -7.29
N LEU A 12 11.22 -6.44 -7.19
CA LEU A 12 10.83 -5.51 -8.24
C LEU A 12 11.62 -4.22 -8.11
N VAL A 13 12.01 -3.65 -9.24
CA VAL A 13 12.46 -2.26 -9.30
C VAL A 13 11.27 -1.35 -8.97
N VAL A 14 11.47 -0.41 -8.05
CA VAL A 14 10.44 0.57 -7.65
C VAL A 14 10.52 1.78 -8.58
N ASP A 15 10.06 1.61 -9.82
CA ASP A 15 10.07 2.64 -10.88
C ASP A 15 8.72 3.37 -11.05
N GLY A 16 7.68 2.92 -10.35
CA GLY A 16 6.32 3.44 -10.49
C GLY A 16 5.58 2.97 -11.74
N HIS A 17 6.17 2.08 -12.55
CA HIS A 17 5.57 1.54 -13.76
C HIS A 17 4.88 0.19 -13.49
N ILE A 18 3.61 0.08 -13.90
CA ILE A 18 2.85 -1.18 -13.80
C ILE A 18 3.09 -1.99 -15.09
N GLY A 19 4.20 -2.74 -15.11
CA GLY A 19 4.55 -3.65 -16.20
C GLY A 19 4.25 -5.12 -15.90
N ASN A 20 4.61 -6.01 -16.84
CA ASN A 20 4.42 -7.46 -16.71
C ASN A 20 5.01 -8.05 -15.42
N GLN A 21 6.15 -7.53 -14.96
CA GLN A 21 6.79 -8.00 -13.72
C GLN A 21 5.93 -7.68 -12.49
N THR A 22 5.42 -6.45 -12.39
CA THR A 22 4.50 -6.01 -11.34
C THR A 22 3.22 -6.86 -11.33
N LEU A 23 2.62 -7.10 -12.50
CA LEU A 23 1.42 -7.93 -12.62
C LEU A 23 1.68 -9.39 -12.21
N ASN A 24 2.79 -9.97 -12.63
CA ASN A 24 3.16 -11.34 -12.26
C ASN A 24 3.43 -11.49 -10.75
N ALA A 25 4.11 -10.51 -10.15
CA ALA A 25 4.35 -10.48 -8.71
C ALA A 25 3.04 -10.36 -7.90
N LEU A 26 2.14 -9.47 -8.32
CA LEU A 26 0.82 -9.34 -7.70
C LEU A 26 0.02 -10.63 -7.80
N LYS A 27 -0.01 -11.27 -8.98
CA LYS A 27 -0.68 -12.55 -9.17
C LYS A 27 -0.11 -13.62 -8.23
N ARG A 28 1.21 -13.79 -8.18
CA ARG A 28 1.85 -14.77 -7.27
C ARG A 28 1.57 -14.48 -5.79
N TYR A 29 1.56 -13.20 -5.42
CA TYR A 29 1.22 -12.78 -4.07
C TYR A 29 -0.21 -13.21 -3.70
N LEU A 30 -1.18 -12.90 -4.56
CA LEU A 30 -2.60 -13.24 -4.36
C LEU A 30 -2.82 -14.76 -4.39
N ASP A 31 -2.20 -15.48 -5.31
CA ASP A 31 -2.26 -16.94 -5.40
C ASP A 31 -1.75 -17.61 -4.10
N THR A 32 -0.73 -17.01 -3.47
CA THR A 32 -0.13 -17.55 -2.24
C THR A 32 -0.89 -17.17 -0.98
N ARG A 33 -1.40 -15.93 -0.90
CA ARG A 33 -1.94 -15.36 0.34
C ARG A 33 -3.47 -15.23 0.35
N GLY A 34 -4.12 -15.44 -0.79
CA GLY A 34 -5.56 -15.39 -0.95
C GLY A 34 -6.17 -14.06 -0.48
N LYS A 35 -7.45 -14.13 -0.05
CA LYS A 35 -8.24 -12.97 0.37
C LYS A 35 -7.66 -12.25 1.60
N GLU A 36 -7.04 -12.99 2.52
CA GLU A 36 -6.37 -12.37 3.67
C GLU A 36 -5.21 -11.48 3.20
N GLY A 37 -4.38 -11.99 2.28
CA GLY A 37 -3.29 -11.23 1.68
C GLY A 37 -3.74 -9.98 0.95
N GLU A 38 -4.82 -10.08 0.18
CA GLU A 38 -5.41 -8.90 -0.47
C GLU A 38 -5.75 -7.80 0.54
N GLY A 39 -6.39 -8.16 1.67
CA GLY A 39 -6.69 -7.23 2.75
C GLY A 39 -5.43 -6.63 3.39
N VAL A 40 -4.39 -7.45 3.61
CA VAL A 40 -3.10 -6.98 4.15
C VAL A 40 -2.41 -6.03 3.18
N LEU A 41 -2.42 -6.31 1.88
CA LEU A 41 -1.81 -5.45 0.86
C LEU A 41 -2.50 -4.08 0.78
N VAL A 42 -3.83 -4.05 0.80
CA VAL A 42 -4.60 -2.80 0.82
C VAL A 42 -4.31 -1.99 2.08
N ARG A 43 -4.23 -2.65 3.25
CA ARG A 43 -3.85 -1.99 4.51
C ARG A 43 -2.45 -1.38 4.42
N ALA A 44 -1.48 -2.10 3.86
CA ALA A 44 -0.13 -1.59 3.68
C ALA A 44 -0.09 -0.36 2.76
N LEU A 45 -0.84 -0.38 1.66
CA LEU A 45 -0.99 0.79 0.77
C LEU A 45 -1.60 1.99 1.50
N ASN A 46 -2.65 1.77 2.28
CA ASN A 46 -3.25 2.82 3.11
C ASN A 46 -2.25 3.36 4.14
N CYS A 47 -1.43 2.53 4.78
CA CYS A 47 -0.39 3.01 5.70
C CYS A 47 0.61 3.94 4.99
N THR A 48 1.09 3.57 3.81
CA THR A 48 2.02 4.43 3.04
C THR A 48 1.38 5.74 2.58
N GLN A 49 0.08 5.73 2.25
CA GLN A 49 -0.66 6.95 1.92
C GLN A 49 -0.84 7.84 3.16
N GLY A 50 -1.15 7.25 4.32
CA GLY A 50 -1.30 7.98 5.58
C GLY A 50 -0.02 8.70 6.00
N ASP A 51 1.13 8.03 5.90
CA ASP A 51 2.45 8.61 6.19
C ASP A 51 2.73 9.83 5.30
N TYR A 52 2.53 9.69 3.99
CA TYR A 52 2.67 10.80 3.05
C TYR A 52 1.69 11.95 3.34
N TYR A 53 0.43 11.64 3.66
CA TYR A 53 -0.55 12.69 3.98
C TYR A 53 -0.19 13.44 5.25
N LEU A 54 0.32 12.76 6.28
CA LEU A 54 0.83 13.41 7.50
C LEU A 54 1.95 14.40 7.14
N GLU A 55 2.93 13.96 6.36
CA GLU A 55 4.08 14.78 5.96
C GLU A 55 3.70 16.06 5.20
N ILE A 56 2.72 15.98 4.28
CA ILE A 56 2.28 17.16 3.51
C ILE A 56 1.31 18.05 4.28
N THR A 57 0.66 17.51 5.32
CA THR A 57 -0.30 18.26 6.13
C THR A 57 0.41 19.11 7.17
N GLU A 58 1.50 18.60 7.77
CA GLU A 58 2.38 19.40 8.64
C GLU A 58 2.92 20.66 7.95
N LYS A 59 3.01 20.65 6.62
CA LYS A 59 3.49 21.78 5.81
C LYS A 59 2.41 22.81 5.48
N ARG A 60 1.12 22.55 5.79
CA ARG A 60 -0.01 23.45 5.46
C ARG A 60 -1.29 23.14 6.26
N GLU A 61 -1.68 24.04 7.17
CA GLU A 61 -2.89 23.93 8.02
C GLU A 61 -4.20 23.61 7.26
N ALA A 62 -4.35 24.10 6.02
CA ALA A 62 -5.54 23.85 5.20
C ALA A 62 -5.79 22.35 4.87
N ASN A 63 -4.79 21.48 5.10
CA ASN A 63 -4.88 20.05 4.84
C ASN A 63 -5.36 19.23 6.06
N GLU A 64 -5.47 19.84 7.25
CA GLU A 64 -5.81 19.12 8.49
C GLU A 64 -7.21 18.50 8.47
N ALA A 65 -8.21 19.23 7.95
CA ALA A 65 -9.56 18.71 7.80
C ALA A 65 -9.64 17.56 6.78
N PHE A 66 -8.79 17.61 5.74
CA PHE A 66 -8.73 16.58 4.71
C PHE A 66 -8.13 15.28 5.24
N ILE A 67 -6.99 15.33 5.92
CA ILE A 67 -6.33 14.12 6.44
C ILE A 67 -7.19 13.42 7.49
N TYR A 68 -7.86 14.17 8.36
CA TYR A 68 -8.76 13.59 9.36
C TYR A 68 -9.90 12.81 8.70
N GLY A 69 -10.56 13.42 7.71
CA GLY A 69 -11.62 12.75 6.94
C GLY A 69 -11.10 11.52 6.19
N TRP A 70 -9.91 11.62 5.60
CA TRP A 70 -9.29 10.51 4.87
C TRP A 70 -8.99 9.32 5.79
N LEU A 71 -8.38 9.56 6.95
CA LEU A 71 -8.09 8.51 7.94
C LEU A 71 -9.37 7.84 8.43
N ARG A 72 -10.40 8.62 8.75
CA ARG A 72 -11.70 8.10 9.22
C ARG A 72 -12.36 7.14 8.21
N GLU A 73 -12.34 7.48 6.93
CA GLU A 73 -13.05 6.71 5.89
C GLU A 73 -12.22 5.56 5.30
N ARG A 74 -10.89 5.68 5.29
CA ARG A 74 -10.00 4.76 4.56
C ARG A 74 -9.13 3.87 5.45
N VAL A 75 -8.89 4.27 6.70
CA VAL A 75 -8.11 3.50 7.68
C VAL A 75 -9.05 3.02 8.77
N THR A 76 -9.74 1.92 8.51
CA THR A 76 -10.66 1.31 9.46
C THR A 76 -9.94 0.26 10.30
N MET A 77 -10.11 0.32 11.62
CA MET A 77 -9.76 -0.79 12.51
C MET A 77 -10.98 -1.71 12.57
N SER A 78 -10.87 -2.88 11.93
CA SER A 78 -11.87 -3.95 11.97
C SER A 78 -11.81 -4.71 13.28
#